data_AF-A0A060YS35-F1
#
_entry.id   AF-A0A060YS35-F1
#
_cell.length_a   1.000
_cell.length_b   1.000
_cell.length_c   1.000
_cell.angle_alpha   90.00
_cell.angle_beta   90.00
_cell.angle_gamma   90.00
#
_symmetry.space_group_name_H-M   'P 1'
#
loop_
_entity.id
_entity.type
_entity.pdbx_description
1 polymer ?
#
loop_
_entity_poly.entity_id
_entity_poly.type
_entity_poly.pdbx_seq_one_letter_code
_entity_poly.pdbx_strand_id
1 'polypeptide(L)'
;FIYYKSFTAVILRLILSVCLSLRSYSVYCLLGDGEMSEGSVWEAMAFASYYQLDNLVAILDINRLGQSDPAPLQHHVEKYQKRCEAFGWNAVIVDGHSVDELTKVLSQPRHQPTAIVAKTIKGKGIPAAEDKMGWHGKPLPKEMAEGVLKDIQARIMNSNKRLYPATPTEDAPPVSLRNVRMPSAPSYKLGEKIATRKAYGMALAKLGRYNEHVVALDGDTKNSTFSELFKNEHPERYVECYIAEQNMVSIAVGCATRDRNVVFASTFATFFTRAYDQLRMAAISESNINLCGSHCGVSIGEDGPSQMGLEDIAMFRAIPTATIFYPSDGVSTEKAVELAANTKGVCFIRTSRPENTVLYNSNEDFHVGQAKVVYKTSDDHVTVIGAGVTLHEALAAAEMLKKERINIRVIDPFTIKPLDSKTIVEHAKATRGRIITVEDHYYEGGLGEAVCSAVVNETGFNVHRMAVAHVPRSGKPTELLKIFGIDRDAIVQAVRKMLSSSANAK
;
A
#
# COMPACT_ATOMS: atom_id res chain seq x y z
N PHE A 1 -10.57 5.88 -22.19
CA PHE A 1 -9.71 4.69 -22.36
C PHE A 1 -8.27 5.12 -22.16
N ILE A 2 -7.66 4.83 -21.01
CA ILE A 2 -6.21 5.01 -20.82
C ILE A 2 -5.60 3.60 -20.94
N TYR A 3 -4.71 3.44 -21.91
CA TYR A 3 -4.08 2.17 -22.26
C TYR A 3 -2.81 2.00 -21.39
N TYR A 4 -2.93 1.29 -20.26
CA TYR A 4 -1.77 0.94 -19.44
C TYR A 4 -1.36 -0.51 -19.73
N LYS A 5 -0.09 -0.70 -20.10
CA LYS A 5 0.57 -2.00 -20.35
C LYS A 5 1.06 -2.69 -19.07
N SER A 6 0.84 -2.10 -17.90
CA SER A 6 1.29 -2.67 -16.63
C SER A 6 0.21 -3.59 -16.05
N PHE A 7 0.66 -4.80 -15.71
CA PHE A 7 0.02 -6.00 -15.17
C PHE A 7 -1.01 -5.79 -14.03
N THR A 8 -1.14 -4.56 -13.53
CA THR A 8 -2.06 -4.16 -12.46
C THR A 8 -3.33 -3.46 -12.96
N ALA A 9 -3.31 -2.80 -14.13
CA ALA A 9 -4.44 -2.02 -14.66
C ALA A 9 -5.69 -2.85 -14.96
N VAL A 10 -5.49 -4.15 -15.07
CA VAL A 10 -6.49 -5.18 -15.39
C VAL A 10 -7.21 -5.64 -14.13
N ILE A 11 -6.49 -5.83 -13.00
CA ILE A 11 -7.08 -6.21 -11.70
C ILE A 11 -7.71 -5.00 -10.99
N LEU A 12 -7.19 -3.79 -11.24
CA LEU A 12 -7.72 -2.51 -10.75
C LEU A 12 -9.20 -2.27 -11.09
N ARG A 13 -9.74 -2.99 -12.08
CA ARG A 13 -11.14 -2.90 -12.51
C ARG A 13 -12.03 -4.02 -12.00
N LEU A 14 -11.44 -5.13 -11.53
CA LEU A 14 -12.15 -6.38 -11.23
C LEU A 14 -13.16 -6.20 -10.10
N ILE A 15 -12.98 -5.22 -9.20
CA ILE A 15 -13.71 -5.22 -7.93
C ILE A 15 -14.24 -3.84 -7.59
N LEU A 16 -15.34 -3.49 -8.23
CA LEU A 16 -16.22 -2.41 -7.78
C LEU A 16 -17.35 -2.93 -6.88
N SER A 17 -17.42 -4.25 -6.65
CA SER A 17 -18.60 -4.92 -6.05
C SER A 17 -18.32 -5.93 -4.92
N VAL A 18 -17.09 -6.07 -4.40
CA VAL A 18 -16.94 -6.81 -3.12
C VAL A 18 -17.51 -6.01 -1.95
N CYS A 19 -17.75 -4.72 -2.12
CA CYS A 19 -18.52 -3.93 -1.16
C CYS A 19 -19.98 -3.83 -1.60
N LEU A 20 -20.77 -4.83 -1.21
CA LEU A 20 -22.03 -4.63 -0.48
C LEU A 20 -23.26 -4.00 -1.15
N SER A 21 -23.41 -4.02 -2.47
CA SER A 21 -24.79 -3.89 -2.98
C SER A 21 -25.04 -4.55 -4.33
N LEU A 22 -26.18 -5.23 -4.38
CA LEU A 22 -26.95 -5.60 -5.57
C LEU A 22 -26.99 -4.44 -6.56
N ARG A 23 -26.15 -4.47 -7.61
CA ARG A 23 -26.14 -3.44 -8.65
C ARG A 23 -26.20 -4.09 -10.02
N SER A 24 -26.89 -3.44 -10.94
CA SER A 24 -27.08 -3.93 -12.31
C SER A 24 -25.83 -3.81 -13.19
N TYR A 25 -24.81 -3.02 -12.81
CA TYR A 25 -23.60 -2.90 -13.63
C TYR A 25 -22.78 -4.20 -13.63
N SER A 26 -22.19 -4.52 -14.78
CA SER A 26 -21.22 -5.61 -14.92
C SER A 26 -19.81 -5.06 -15.08
N VAL A 27 -18.84 -5.87 -14.69
CA VAL A 27 -17.41 -5.57 -14.85
C VAL A 27 -16.84 -6.44 -15.96
N TYR A 28 -16.15 -5.82 -16.92
CA TYR A 28 -15.47 -6.51 -18.01
C TYR A 28 -13.98 -6.19 -17.97
N CYS A 29 -13.16 -7.23 -18.06
CA CYS A 29 -11.72 -7.14 -17.99
C CYS A 29 -11.08 -7.89 -19.16
N LEU A 30 -10.16 -7.25 -19.90
CA LEU A 30 -9.46 -7.86 -21.02
C LEU A 30 -8.01 -8.16 -20.62
N LEU A 31 -7.58 -9.40 -20.78
CA LEU A 31 -6.25 -9.89 -20.42
C LEU A 31 -5.54 -10.46 -21.64
N GLY A 32 -4.22 -10.26 -21.72
CA GLY A 32 -3.38 -10.97 -22.68
C GLY A 32 -3.05 -12.39 -22.22
N ASP A 33 -2.83 -13.31 -23.15
CA ASP A 33 -2.35 -14.66 -22.84
C ASP A 33 -0.97 -14.72 -22.17
N GLY A 34 -0.04 -13.85 -22.57
CA GLY A 34 1.26 -13.69 -21.90
C GLY A 34 1.12 -13.17 -20.47
N GLU A 35 0.17 -12.26 -20.25
CA GLU A 35 -0.14 -11.66 -18.94
C GLU A 35 -0.70 -12.69 -17.94
N MET A 36 -1.39 -13.74 -18.41
CA MET A 36 -1.84 -14.87 -17.59
C MET A 36 -0.70 -15.67 -16.92
N SER A 37 0.56 -15.33 -17.19
CA SER A 37 1.72 -15.91 -16.49
C SER A 37 1.97 -15.26 -15.12
N GLU A 38 1.41 -14.07 -14.87
CA GLU A 38 1.55 -13.37 -13.60
C GLU A 38 0.76 -14.07 -12.49
N GLY A 39 1.41 -14.31 -11.34
CA GLY A 39 0.78 -14.96 -10.18
C GLY A 39 -0.42 -14.17 -9.63
N SER A 40 -0.36 -12.84 -9.70
CA SER A 40 -1.43 -11.94 -9.24
C SER A 40 -2.76 -12.14 -9.98
N VAL A 41 -2.72 -12.57 -11.25
CA VAL A 41 -3.93 -12.93 -12.00
C VAL A 41 -4.63 -14.12 -11.34
N TRP A 42 -3.87 -15.13 -10.93
CA TRP A 42 -4.42 -16.33 -10.31
C TRP A 42 -4.89 -16.09 -8.87
N GLU A 43 -4.24 -15.18 -8.13
CA GLU A 43 -4.77 -14.67 -6.85
C GLU A 43 -6.16 -14.03 -7.05
N ALA A 44 -6.33 -13.19 -8.09
CA ALA A 44 -7.61 -12.57 -8.40
C ALA A 44 -8.68 -13.57 -8.90
N MET A 45 -8.28 -14.58 -9.70
CA MET A 45 -9.18 -15.65 -10.14
C MET A 45 -9.72 -16.43 -8.94
N ALA A 46 -8.85 -16.83 -8.01
CA ALA A 46 -9.25 -17.53 -6.79
C ALA A 46 -10.19 -16.65 -5.94
N PHE A 47 -9.81 -15.38 -5.75
CA PHE A 47 -10.62 -14.41 -5.02
C PHE A 47 -12.04 -14.26 -5.60
N ALA A 48 -12.16 -14.05 -6.92
CA ALA A 48 -13.45 -13.80 -7.57
C ALA A 48 -14.41 -14.99 -7.46
N SER A 49 -13.87 -16.22 -7.54
CA SER A 49 -14.66 -17.43 -7.34
C SER A 49 -15.14 -17.58 -5.89
N TYR A 50 -14.25 -17.31 -4.92
CA TYR A 50 -14.56 -17.40 -3.50
C TYR A 50 -15.68 -16.42 -3.11
N TYR A 51 -15.61 -15.18 -3.60
CA TYR A 51 -16.63 -14.15 -3.37
C TYR A 51 -17.82 -14.22 -4.35
N GLN A 52 -17.88 -15.23 -5.22
CA GLN A 52 -18.98 -15.48 -6.16
C GLN A 52 -19.35 -14.24 -7.02
N LEU A 53 -18.33 -13.59 -7.61
CA LEU A 53 -18.53 -12.37 -8.40
C LEU A 53 -19.15 -12.66 -9.78
N ASP A 54 -20.46 -12.94 -9.83
CA ASP A 54 -21.21 -13.29 -11.03
C ASP A 54 -21.44 -12.14 -12.04
N ASN A 55 -21.24 -10.90 -11.59
CA ASN A 55 -21.23 -9.71 -12.41
C ASN A 55 -19.87 -9.45 -13.10
N LEU A 56 -18.89 -10.33 -12.91
CA LEU A 56 -17.55 -10.20 -13.47
C LEU A 56 -17.32 -11.09 -14.69
N VAL A 57 -16.74 -10.50 -15.74
CA VAL A 57 -16.26 -11.19 -16.94
C VAL A 57 -14.80 -10.87 -17.22
N ALA A 58 -13.98 -11.90 -17.31
CA ALA A 58 -12.63 -11.84 -17.87
C ALA A 58 -12.66 -12.31 -19.34
N ILE A 59 -12.03 -11.56 -20.24
CA ILE A 59 -11.86 -11.90 -21.65
C ILE A 59 -10.38 -12.15 -21.85
N LEU A 60 -10.01 -13.37 -22.20
CA LEU A 60 -8.61 -13.75 -22.42
C LEU A 60 -8.32 -13.68 -23.92
N ASP A 61 -7.51 -12.71 -24.33
CA ASP A 61 -7.01 -12.57 -25.70
C ASP A 61 -5.90 -13.60 -25.94
N ILE A 62 -6.30 -14.81 -26.33
CA ILE A 62 -5.38 -15.91 -26.64
C ILE A 62 -4.86 -15.78 -28.06
N ASN A 63 -3.99 -14.78 -28.24
CA ASN A 63 -3.42 -14.39 -29.53
C ASN A 63 -2.12 -15.14 -29.87
N ARG A 64 -1.72 -16.11 -29.04
CA ARG A 64 -0.56 -17.01 -29.12
C ARG A 64 0.77 -16.37 -28.72
N LEU A 65 0.92 -15.05 -28.80
CA LEU A 65 2.22 -14.39 -28.82
C LEU A 65 2.38 -13.38 -27.68
N GLY A 66 3.45 -13.55 -26.90
CA GLY A 66 3.92 -12.56 -25.93
C GLY A 66 4.68 -11.40 -26.57
N GLN A 67 5.60 -10.82 -25.81
CA GLN A 67 6.46 -9.74 -26.30
C GLN A 67 7.65 -10.25 -27.12
N SER A 68 8.46 -11.15 -26.55
CA SER A 68 9.68 -11.67 -27.18
C SER A 68 9.49 -13.04 -27.81
N ASP A 69 8.52 -13.82 -27.31
CA ASP A 69 8.28 -15.21 -27.68
C ASP A 69 6.78 -15.54 -27.65
N PRO A 70 6.36 -16.69 -28.22
CA PRO A 70 5.02 -17.23 -27.99
C PRO A 70 4.68 -17.33 -26.48
N ALA A 71 3.42 -17.06 -26.12
CA ALA A 71 2.94 -17.32 -24.78
C ALA A 71 3.04 -18.84 -24.47
N PRO A 72 3.27 -19.27 -23.22
CA PRO A 72 3.64 -20.65 -22.91
C PRO A 72 2.65 -21.72 -23.41
N LEU A 73 1.35 -21.41 -23.42
CA LEU A 73 0.31 -22.33 -23.87
C LEU A 73 -0.14 -22.10 -25.32
N GLN A 74 0.40 -21.09 -26.01
CA GLN A 74 0.06 -20.79 -27.40
C GLN A 74 -1.46 -20.81 -27.64
N HIS A 75 -1.94 -21.56 -28.63
CA HIS A 75 -3.37 -21.75 -28.92
C HIS A 75 -3.99 -22.99 -28.29
N HIS A 76 -3.38 -23.57 -27.26
CA HIS A 76 -4.00 -24.66 -26.48
C HIS A 76 -5.09 -24.11 -25.56
N VAL A 77 -6.15 -23.55 -26.14
CA VAL A 77 -7.26 -22.86 -25.46
C VAL A 77 -7.99 -23.73 -24.46
N GLU A 78 -8.00 -25.05 -24.66
CA GLU A 78 -8.57 -26.03 -23.74
C GLU A 78 -7.77 -26.08 -22.42
N LYS A 79 -6.46 -25.81 -22.45
CA LYS A 79 -5.65 -25.70 -21.22
C LYS A 79 -5.96 -24.42 -20.45
N TYR A 80 -6.21 -23.31 -21.14
CA TYR A 80 -6.67 -22.07 -20.51
C TYR A 80 -8.03 -22.27 -19.86
N GLN A 81 -8.98 -22.86 -20.60
CA GLN A 81 -10.32 -23.20 -20.08
C GLN A 81 -10.23 -24.05 -18.81
N LYS A 82 -9.48 -25.17 -18.84
CA LYS A 82 -9.30 -26.04 -17.67
C LYS A 82 -8.71 -25.32 -16.46
N ARG A 83 -7.78 -24.39 -16.67
CA ARG A 83 -7.23 -23.58 -15.57
C ARG A 83 -8.30 -22.65 -14.99
N CYS A 84 -9.08 -21.96 -15.82
CA CYS A 84 -10.16 -21.10 -15.34
C CYS A 84 -11.21 -21.90 -14.55
N GLU A 85 -11.65 -23.05 -15.08
CA GLU A 85 -12.61 -23.94 -14.42
C GLU A 85 -12.09 -24.48 -13.09
N ALA A 86 -10.80 -24.87 -13.03
CA ALA A 86 -10.17 -25.32 -11.78
C ALA A 86 -10.11 -24.23 -10.70
N PHE A 87 -10.12 -22.95 -11.11
CA PHE A 87 -10.22 -21.80 -10.22
C PHE A 87 -11.66 -21.36 -9.96
N GLY A 88 -12.67 -22.15 -10.35
CA GLY A 88 -14.08 -21.91 -10.02
C GLY A 88 -14.80 -20.94 -10.95
N TRP A 89 -14.30 -20.72 -12.17
CA TRP A 89 -14.93 -19.84 -13.16
C TRP A 89 -15.75 -20.61 -14.19
N ASN A 90 -16.82 -20.00 -14.68
CA ASN A 90 -17.50 -20.44 -15.90
C ASN A 90 -16.65 -20.07 -17.12
N ALA A 91 -16.01 -21.04 -17.78
CA ALA A 91 -15.07 -20.76 -18.87
C ALA A 91 -15.62 -21.21 -20.23
N VAL A 92 -15.71 -20.27 -21.18
CA VAL A 92 -16.27 -20.50 -22.52
C VAL A 92 -15.23 -20.17 -23.58
N ILE A 93 -14.90 -21.14 -24.42
CA ILE A 93 -14.03 -20.95 -25.59
C ILE A 93 -14.85 -20.36 -26.74
N VAL A 94 -14.31 -19.34 -27.40
CA VAL A 94 -14.90 -18.73 -28.59
C VAL A 94 -13.83 -18.45 -29.65
N ASP A 95 -14.24 -18.35 -30.91
CA ASP A 95 -13.46 -17.61 -31.91
C ASP A 95 -13.52 -16.12 -31.56
N GLY A 96 -12.39 -15.56 -31.12
CA GLY A 96 -12.30 -14.16 -30.72
C GLY A 96 -12.45 -13.16 -31.87
N HIS A 97 -12.48 -13.63 -33.12
CA HIS A 97 -12.80 -12.81 -34.31
C HIS A 97 -14.26 -12.96 -34.77
N SER A 98 -15.05 -13.80 -34.11
CA SER A 98 -16.47 -13.98 -34.36
C SER A 98 -17.30 -13.10 -33.43
N VAL A 99 -17.83 -11.98 -33.96
CA VAL A 99 -18.71 -11.08 -33.20
C VAL A 99 -19.99 -11.79 -32.74
N ASP A 100 -20.49 -12.74 -33.52
CA ASP A 100 -21.68 -13.52 -33.18
C ASP A 100 -21.43 -14.44 -31.98
N GLU A 101 -20.28 -15.10 -31.90
CA GLU A 101 -19.92 -15.92 -30.74
C GLU A 101 -19.71 -15.06 -29.49
N LEU A 102 -19.00 -13.93 -29.62
CA LEU A 102 -18.76 -13.00 -28.53
C LEU A 102 -20.08 -12.45 -27.95
N THR A 103 -20.98 -11.99 -28.81
CA THR A 103 -22.29 -11.44 -28.38
C THR A 103 -23.20 -12.50 -27.78
N LYS A 104 -23.16 -13.73 -28.31
CA LYS A 104 -23.90 -14.88 -27.75
C LYS A 104 -23.46 -15.22 -26.34
N VAL A 105 -22.16 -15.17 -26.03
CA VAL A 105 -21.67 -15.46 -24.68
C VAL A 105 -21.93 -14.29 -23.73
N LEU A 106 -21.71 -13.05 -24.18
CA LEU A 106 -21.90 -11.84 -23.36
C LEU A 106 -23.36 -11.59 -22.96
N SER A 107 -24.33 -12.15 -23.69
CA SER A 107 -25.76 -11.98 -23.40
C SER A 107 -26.34 -13.04 -22.45
N GLN A 108 -25.56 -14.06 -22.07
CA GLN A 108 -26.06 -15.12 -21.20
C GLN A 108 -26.12 -14.67 -19.73
N PRO A 109 -27.13 -15.12 -18.96
CA PRO A 109 -27.14 -14.93 -17.52
C PRO A 109 -25.96 -15.66 -16.88
N ARG A 110 -25.45 -15.10 -15.78
CA ARG A 110 -24.26 -15.59 -15.09
C ARG A 110 -24.59 -15.79 -13.61
N HIS A 111 -23.99 -16.82 -13.01
CA HIS A 111 -24.10 -17.14 -11.58
C HIS A 111 -22.72 -17.37 -10.94
N GLN A 112 -21.67 -17.14 -11.71
CA GLN A 112 -20.26 -17.32 -11.37
C GLN A 112 -19.45 -16.29 -12.18
N PRO A 113 -18.25 -15.91 -11.72
CA PRO A 113 -17.34 -15.14 -12.56
C PRO A 113 -17.08 -15.91 -13.86
N THR A 114 -17.14 -15.22 -15.00
CA THR A 114 -17.11 -15.83 -16.34
C THR A 114 -15.81 -15.49 -17.08
N ALA A 115 -15.14 -16.49 -17.63
CA ALA A 115 -13.94 -16.35 -18.45
C ALA A 115 -14.27 -16.66 -19.92
N ILE A 116 -14.18 -15.67 -20.79
CA ILE A 116 -14.27 -15.84 -22.24
C ILE A 116 -12.86 -16.11 -22.76
N VAL A 117 -12.56 -17.36 -23.08
CA VAL A 117 -11.28 -17.80 -23.63
C VAL A 117 -11.32 -17.57 -25.15
N ALA A 118 -10.96 -16.37 -25.57
CA ALA A 118 -11.07 -15.95 -26.97
C ALA A 118 -9.81 -16.37 -27.74
N LYS A 119 -9.96 -17.36 -28.64
CA LYS A 119 -8.88 -17.72 -29.57
C LYS A 119 -8.76 -16.63 -30.62
N THR A 120 -7.64 -15.91 -30.62
CA THR A 120 -7.42 -14.78 -31.53
C THR A 120 -6.09 -14.94 -32.26
N ILE A 121 -5.72 -13.94 -33.07
CA ILE A 121 -4.46 -13.92 -33.82
C ILE A 121 -3.88 -12.53 -33.64
N LYS A 122 -2.63 -12.44 -33.16
CA LYS A 122 -1.98 -11.15 -32.97
C LYS A 122 -1.77 -10.47 -34.31
N GLY A 123 -2.14 -9.19 -34.40
CA GLY A 123 -2.07 -8.43 -35.66
C GLY A 123 -3.12 -8.85 -36.69
N LYS A 124 -4.25 -9.45 -36.27
CA LYS A 124 -5.34 -9.87 -37.18
C LYS A 124 -5.70 -8.77 -38.17
N GLY A 125 -5.78 -9.15 -39.45
CA GLY A 125 -6.16 -8.25 -40.53
C GLY A 125 -5.01 -7.42 -41.09
N ILE A 126 -3.80 -7.57 -40.56
CA ILE A 126 -2.58 -6.90 -41.01
C ILE A 126 -1.64 -7.97 -41.61
N PRO A 127 -1.63 -8.22 -42.93
CA PRO A 127 -0.90 -9.35 -43.53
C PRO A 127 0.60 -9.41 -43.18
N ALA A 128 1.23 -8.26 -42.96
CA ALA A 128 2.64 -8.17 -42.59
C ALA A 128 2.93 -8.61 -41.14
N ALA A 129 1.94 -8.54 -40.25
CA ALA A 129 2.07 -8.76 -38.80
C ALA A 129 1.20 -9.89 -38.25
N GLU A 130 0.19 -10.36 -38.99
CA GLU A 130 -0.74 -11.41 -38.56
C GLU A 130 0.01 -12.70 -38.23
N ASP A 131 -0.13 -13.15 -36.98
CA ASP A 131 0.51 -14.33 -36.40
C ASP A 131 2.05 -14.33 -36.43
N LYS A 132 2.68 -13.16 -36.55
CA LYS A 132 4.14 -13.01 -36.70
C LYS A 132 4.81 -12.45 -35.46
N MET A 133 5.93 -13.07 -35.09
CA MET A 133 6.84 -12.56 -34.06
C MET A 133 7.50 -11.25 -34.47
N GLY A 134 8.02 -10.51 -33.48
CA GLY A 134 8.81 -9.31 -33.73
C GLY A 134 8.02 -8.05 -34.04
N TRP A 135 6.69 -8.09 -34.00
CA TRP A 135 5.79 -6.93 -34.20
C TRP A 135 5.19 -6.37 -32.90
N HIS A 136 5.41 -7.01 -31.74
CA HIS A 136 4.92 -6.48 -30.47
C HIS A 136 5.55 -5.11 -30.17
N GLY A 137 4.70 -4.11 -29.91
CA GLY A 137 5.14 -2.75 -29.58
C GLY A 137 5.80 -1.99 -30.74
N LYS A 138 5.74 -2.50 -31.98
CA LYS A 138 6.28 -1.81 -33.16
C LYS A 138 5.15 -1.16 -33.96
N PRO A 139 5.23 0.16 -34.23
CA PRO A 139 4.29 0.79 -35.15
C PRO A 139 4.55 0.29 -36.58
N LEU A 140 3.50 0.29 -37.41
CA LEU A 140 3.66 0.05 -38.84
C LEU A 140 4.39 1.25 -39.49
N PRO A 141 5.35 1.01 -40.40
CA PRO A 141 5.89 2.07 -41.26
C PRO A 141 4.76 2.76 -42.03
N LYS A 142 4.89 4.07 -42.29
CA LYS A 142 3.83 4.89 -42.89
C LYS A 142 3.23 4.28 -44.17
N GLU A 143 4.08 3.85 -45.10
CA GLU A 143 3.64 3.25 -46.37
C GLU A 143 2.87 1.93 -46.16
N MET A 144 3.32 1.11 -45.22
CA MET A 144 2.61 -0.13 -44.84
C MET A 144 1.27 0.18 -44.17
N ALA A 145 1.22 1.19 -43.32
CA ALA A 145 0.00 1.63 -42.66
C ALA A 145 -1.05 2.12 -43.67
N GLU A 146 -0.65 2.89 -44.69
CA GLU A 146 -1.55 3.36 -45.75
C GLU A 146 -2.20 2.20 -46.52
N GLY A 147 -1.41 1.18 -46.89
CA GLY A 147 -1.92 -0.03 -47.54
C GLY A 147 -2.90 -0.80 -46.65
N VAL A 148 -2.53 -1.03 -45.39
CA VAL A 148 -3.39 -1.73 -44.41
C VAL A 148 -4.69 -0.98 -44.15
N LEU A 149 -4.64 0.36 -44.06
CA LEU A 149 -5.84 1.17 -43.88
C LEU A 149 -6.79 1.05 -45.07
N LYS A 150 -6.27 1.08 -46.30
CA LYS A 150 -7.07 0.90 -47.51
C LYS A 150 -7.74 -0.48 -47.51
N ASP A 151 -7.02 -1.52 -47.13
CA ASP A 151 -7.54 -2.89 -47.06
C ASP A 151 -8.62 -3.07 -45.98
N ILE A 152 -8.47 -2.41 -44.82
CA ILE A 152 -9.48 -2.43 -43.75
C ILE A 152 -10.73 -1.65 -44.20
N GLN A 153 -10.55 -0.46 -44.77
CA GLN A 153 -11.66 0.37 -45.26
C GLN A 153 -12.49 -0.34 -46.32
N ALA A 154 -11.85 -1.07 -47.24
CA ALA A 154 -12.54 -1.85 -48.26
C ALA A 154 -13.46 -2.96 -47.70
N ARG A 155 -13.27 -3.38 -46.44
CA ARG A 155 -14.11 -4.40 -45.76
C ARG A 155 -15.28 -3.78 -45.00
N ILE A 156 -15.31 -2.47 -44.82
CA ILE A 156 -16.40 -1.79 -44.09
C ILE A 156 -17.61 -1.64 -45.01
N MET A 157 -18.68 -2.37 -44.69
CA MET A 157 -19.91 -2.36 -45.51
C MET A 157 -20.84 -1.16 -45.24
N ASN A 158 -20.77 -0.54 -44.06
CA ASN A 158 -21.66 0.58 -43.70
C ASN A 158 -20.95 1.60 -42.80
N SER A 159 -20.40 2.65 -43.42
CA SER A 159 -19.70 3.75 -42.73
C SER A 159 -20.62 4.80 -42.11
N ASN A 160 -21.93 4.76 -42.40
CA ASN A 160 -22.88 5.79 -41.98
C ASN A 160 -23.62 5.46 -40.68
N LYS A 161 -23.56 4.20 -40.22
CA LYS A 161 -24.21 3.76 -38.98
C LYS A 161 -23.36 4.14 -37.77
N ARG A 162 -23.88 5.04 -36.94
CA ARG A 162 -23.32 5.32 -35.60
C ARG A 162 -23.90 4.34 -34.59
N LEU A 163 -23.04 3.65 -33.86
CA LEU A 163 -23.43 2.79 -32.74
C LEU A 163 -23.27 3.58 -31.45
N TYR A 164 -24.31 3.59 -30.62
CA TYR A 164 -24.27 4.17 -29.29
C TYR A 164 -24.49 3.05 -28.27
N PRO A 165 -23.67 2.95 -27.22
CA PRO A 165 -23.95 2.03 -26.12
C PRO A 165 -25.28 2.40 -25.47
N ALA A 166 -26.03 1.40 -25.02
CA ALA A 166 -27.23 1.64 -24.22
C ALA A 166 -26.86 2.37 -22.92
N THR A 167 -27.71 3.30 -22.48
CA THR A 167 -27.57 3.95 -21.18
C THR A 167 -27.70 2.91 -20.07
N PRO A 168 -26.81 2.90 -19.07
CA PRO A 168 -26.93 1.98 -17.95
C PRO A 168 -28.15 2.32 -17.07
N THR A 169 -28.63 1.33 -16.32
CA THR A 169 -29.61 1.57 -15.26
C THR A 169 -28.98 2.41 -14.15
N GLU A 170 -29.67 3.46 -13.70
CA GLU A 170 -29.20 4.37 -12.65
C GLU A 170 -29.65 3.89 -11.26
N ASP A 171 -29.10 2.78 -10.78
CA ASP A 171 -29.44 2.16 -9.48
C ASP A 171 -28.31 2.29 -8.44
N ALA A 172 -27.21 2.97 -8.79
CA ALA A 172 -26.09 3.17 -7.88
C ALA A 172 -26.43 4.20 -6.79
N PRO A 173 -26.41 3.84 -5.49
CA PRO A 173 -26.71 4.79 -4.42
C PRO A 173 -25.68 5.93 -4.38
N PRO A 174 -26.10 7.14 -3.97
CA PRO A 174 -25.19 8.24 -3.72
C PRO A 174 -24.19 7.89 -2.61
N VAL A 175 -23.03 8.54 -2.60
CA VAL A 175 -21.99 8.39 -1.57
C VAL A 175 -21.71 9.76 -0.97
N SER A 176 -21.59 9.81 0.35
CA SER A 176 -21.22 11.04 1.04
C SER A 176 -19.73 11.32 0.85
N LEU A 177 -19.39 12.51 0.33
CA LEU A 177 -18.01 12.99 0.20
C LEU A 177 -17.56 13.84 1.41
N ARG A 178 -18.31 13.80 2.52
CA ARG A 178 -17.96 14.53 3.74
C ARG A 178 -16.77 13.87 4.43
N ASN A 179 -15.94 14.68 5.08
CA ASN A 179 -14.82 14.20 5.88
C ASN A 179 -15.27 13.17 6.92
N VAL A 180 -14.51 12.08 7.03
CA VAL A 180 -14.67 11.07 8.05
C VAL A 180 -14.16 11.64 9.37
N ARG A 181 -14.90 11.51 10.47
CA ARG A 181 -14.45 11.95 11.79
C ARG A 181 -14.66 10.86 12.82
N MET A 182 -13.74 10.77 13.76
CA MET A 182 -13.94 9.97 14.96
C MET A 182 -15.10 10.57 15.77
N PRO A 183 -15.93 9.73 16.40
CA PRO A 183 -17.09 10.19 17.18
C PRO A 183 -16.72 10.89 18.48
N SER A 184 -15.52 10.64 18.97
CA SER A 184 -15.03 11.06 20.28
C SER A 184 -13.51 11.01 20.28
N ALA A 185 -12.90 11.76 21.19
CA ALA A 185 -11.45 11.68 21.41
C ALA A 185 -11.01 10.25 21.79
N PRO A 186 -9.73 9.90 21.56
CA PRO A 186 -9.15 8.65 22.03
C PRO A 186 -9.34 8.46 23.54
N SER A 187 -9.70 7.26 23.99
CA SER A 187 -9.99 6.99 25.41
C SER A 187 -8.82 6.34 26.17
N TYR A 188 -7.59 6.58 25.71
CA TYR A 188 -6.38 6.06 26.33
C TYR A 188 -5.97 6.87 27.56
N LYS A 189 -5.36 6.22 28.55
CA LYS A 189 -4.83 6.84 29.77
C LYS A 189 -3.31 6.99 29.69
N LEU A 190 -2.80 8.16 30.00
CA LEU A 190 -1.36 8.39 30.15
C LEU A 190 -0.72 7.32 31.05
N GLY A 191 0.40 6.76 30.62
CA GLY A 191 1.12 5.74 31.38
C GLY A 191 0.62 4.30 31.17
N GLU A 192 -0.57 4.08 30.61
CA GLU A 192 -1.01 2.72 30.26
C GLU A 192 -0.20 2.17 29.08
N LYS A 193 -0.19 0.85 28.92
CA LYS A 193 0.58 0.19 27.85
C LYS A 193 -0.35 -0.39 26.79
N ILE A 194 -0.04 -0.11 25.54
CA ILE A 194 -0.74 -0.68 24.38
C ILE A 194 0.21 -0.76 23.19
N ALA A 195 0.08 -1.82 22.39
CA ALA A 195 0.77 -1.91 21.11
C ALA A 195 0.04 -1.08 20.05
N THR A 196 0.76 -0.32 19.23
CA THR A 196 0.13 0.53 18.20
C THR A 196 -0.65 -0.29 17.16
N ARG A 197 -0.26 -1.55 16.89
CA ARG A 197 -1.06 -2.45 16.05
C ARG A 197 -2.46 -2.74 16.64
N LYS A 198 -2.57 -2.85 17.97
CA LYS A 198 -3.85 -3.06 18.66
C LYS A 198 -4.68 -1.78 18.66
N ALA A 199 -4.03 -0.64 18.90
CA ALA A 199 -4.67 0.67 18.80
C ALA A 199 -5.22 0.94 17.38
N TYR A 200 -4.53 0.48 16.33
CA TYR A 200 -5.02 0.54 14.95
C TYR A 200 -6.33 -0.22 14.78
N GLY A 201 -6.39 -1.49 15.21
CA GLY A 201 -7.62 -2.29 15.12
C GLY A 201 -8.80 -1.65 15.87
N MET A 202 -8.54 -1.13 17.08
CA MET A 202 -9.53 -0.41 17.89
C MET A 202 -10.01 0.87 17.20
N ALA A 203 -9.09 1.67 16.65
CA ALA A 203 -9.40 2.90 15.94
C ALA A 203 -10.17 2.64 14.65
N LEU A 204 -9.79 1.63 13.87
CA LEU A 204 -10.47 1.26 12.63
C LEU A 204 -11.90 0.81 12.91
N ALA A 205 -12.11 -0.08 13.89
CA ALA A 205 -13.44 -0.52 14.31
C ALA A 205 -14.32 0.65 14.77
N LYS A 206 -13.74 1.56 15.58
CA LYS A 206 -14.40 2.80 16.02
C LYS A 206 -14.79 3.69 14.83
N LEU A 207 -13.90 3.91 13.86
CA LEU A 207 -14.18 4.70 12.65
C LEU A 207 -15.32 4.08 11.83
N GLY A 208 -15.33 2.75 11.71
CA GLY A 208 -16.35 1.98 11.01
C GLY A 208 -17.77 2.19 11.55
N ARG A 209 -17.94 2.40 12.87
CA ARG A 209 -19.27 2.65 13.47
C ARG A 209 -19.94 3.93 12.99
N TYR A 210 -19.17 4.91 12.52
CA TYR A 210 -19.67 6.26 12.19
C TYR A 210 -19.56 6.61 10.72
N ASN A 211 -18.95 5.73 9.92
CA ASN A 211 -18.90 5.89 8.48
C ASN A 211 -19.09 4.53 7.79
N GLU A 212 -20.23 4.39 7.11
CA GLU A 212 -20.63 3.18 6.39
C GLU A 212 -19.79 2.88 5.14
N HIS A 213 -19.00 3.85 4.66
CA HIS A 213 -18.11 3.69 3.51
C HIS A 213 -16.71 3.21 3.90
N VAL A 214 -16.41 3.09 5.20
CA VAL A 214 -15.14 2.49 5.66
C VAL A 214 -15.19 0.98 5.43
N VAL A 215 -14.18 0.47 4.72
CA VAL A 215 -14.02 -0.95 4.39
C VAL A 215 -12.64 -1.40 4.83
N ALA A 216 -12.56 -2.57 5.45
CA ALA A 216 -11.31 -3.18 5.89
C ALA A 216 -10.96 -4.40 5.04
N LEU A 217 -9.68 -4.55 4.69
CA LEU A 217 -9.14 -5.72 4.02
C LEU A 217 -7.94 -6.23 4.81
N ASP A 218 -7.74 -7.54 4.84
CA ASP A 218 -6.55 -8.13 5.45
C ASP A 218 -6.13 -9.41 4.73
N GLY A 219 -4.83 -9.69 4.72
CA GLY A 219 -4.27 -10.89 4.08
C GLY A 219 -3.97 -12.02 5.07
N ASP A 220 -5.01 -12.63 5.66
CA ASP A 220 -4.92 -13.68 6.69
C ASP A 220 -4.04 -13.37 7.92
N THR A 221 -3.89 -12.10 8.26
CA THR A 221 -3.11 -11.63 9.42
C THR A 221 -3.94 -10.84 10.43
N LYS A 222 -5.27 -10.87 10.29
CA LYS A 222 -6.25 -10.08 11.06
C LYS A 222 -6.15 -10.15 12.58
N ASN A 223 -5.73 -11.30 13.11
CA ASN A 223 -5.49 -11.53 14.54
C ASN A 223 -4.17 -10.91 15.02
N SER A 224 -3.27 -10.60 14.09
CA SER A 224 -1.94 -10.04 14.35
C SER A 224 -1.90 -8.54 14.10
N THR A 225 -2.62 -8.07 13.07
CA THR A 225 -2.86 -6.65 12.75
C THR A 225 -3.96 -6.04 13.61
N PHE A 226 -4.78 -6.87 14.27
CA PHE A 226 -6.01 -6.50 14.98
C PHE A 226 -7.14 -5.94 14.10
N SER A 227 -7.05 -6.09 12.77
CA SER A 227 -8.18 -5.77 11.88
C SER A 227 -9.39 -6.69 12.11
N GLU A 228 -9.20 -7.82 12.81
CA GLU A 228 -10.29 -8.67 13.30
C GLU A 228 -11.30 -7.93 14.19
N LEU A 229 -10.87 -6.86 14.88
CA LEU A 229 -11.77 -6.03 15.68
C LEU A 229 -12.79 -5.33 14.79
N PHE A 230 -12.37 -4.84 13.62
CA PHE A 230 -13.30 -4.30 12.62
C PHE A 230 -14.19 -5.41 12.06
N LYS A 231 -13.63 -6.58 11.74
CA LYS A 231 -14.41 -7.74 11.26
C LYS A 231 -15.53 -8.14 12.22
N ASN A 232 -15.25 -8.16 13.51
CA ASN A 232 -16.21 -8.58 14.53
C ASN A 232 -17.37 -7.58 14.68
N GLU A 233 -17.12 -6.29 14.46
CA GLU A 233 -18.13 -5.24 14.57
C GLU A 233 -18.87 -4.95 13.25
N HIS A 234 -18.19 -5.08 12.12
CA HIS A 234 -18.66 -4.72 10.77
C HIS A 234 -18.32 -5.83 9.75
N PRO A 235 -18.78 -7.08 9.99
CA PRO A 235 -18.38 -8.25 9.18
C PRO A 235 -18.74 -8.10 7.70
N GLU A 236 -19.79 -7.35 7.39
CA GLU A 236 -20.23 -7.09 6.02
C GLU A 236 -19.24 -6.21 5.26
N ARG A 237 -18.54 -5.28 5.94
CA ARG A 237 -17.54 -4.36 5.35
C ARG A 237 -16.11 -4.82 5.49
N TYR A 238 -15.92 -6.07 5.88
CA TYR A 238 -14.62 -6.69 6.01
C TYR A 238 -14.39 -7.69 4.86
N VAL A 239 -13.25 -7.59 4.20
CA VAL A 239 -12.85 -8.48 3.11
C VAL A 239 -11.62 -9.25 3.52
N GLU A 240 -11.77 -10.56 3.67
CA GLU A 240 -10.63 -11.47 3.79
C GLU A 240 -9.98 -11.66 2.41
N CYS A 241 -8.71 -11.27 2.29
CA CYS A 241 -7.96 -11.39 1.05
C CYS A 241 -7.04 -12.62 1.01
N TYR A 242 -6.93 -13.38 2.11
CA TYR A 242 -6.02 -14.51 2.25
C TYR A 242 -4.54 -14.11 2.06
N ILE A 243 -3.63 -15.08 1.99
CA ILE A 243 -2.20 -14.85 1.79
C ILE A 243 -1.93 -14.47 0.32
N ALA A 244 -2.34 -13.26 -0.07
CA ALA A 244 -2.33 -12.74 -1.43
C ALA A 244 -2.24 -11.20 -1.45
N GLU A 245 -1.12 -10.64 -0.98
CA GLU A 245 -0.96 -9.19 -0.78
C GLU A 245 -1.06 -8.38 -2.08
N GLN A 246 -0.58 -8.94 -3.21
CA GLN A 246 -0.68 -8.30 -4.52
C GLN A 246 -2.15 -8.08 -4.89
N ASN A 247 -2.95 -9.13 -4.76
CA ASN A 247 -4.39 -9.03 -4.97
C ASN A 247 -5.06 -8.12 -3.95
N MET A 248 -4.73 -8.21 -2.65
CA MET A 248 -5.29 -7.34 -1.60
C MET A 248 -5.14 -5.85 -1.94
N VAL A 249 -3.94 -5.40 -2.33
CA VAL A 249 -3.72 -3.99 -2.72
C VAL A 249 -4.53 -3.63 -3.97
N SER A 250 -4.60 -4.54 -4.95
CA SER A 250 -5.39 -4.31 -6.17
C SER A 250 -6.90 -4.23 -5.88
N ILE A 251 -7.40 -5.04 -4.95
CA ILE A 251 -8.79 -5.00 -4.47
C ILE A 251 -9.04 -3.68 -3.76
N ALA A 252 -8.12 -3.24 -2.90
CA ALA A 252 -8.25 -1.98 -2.18
C ALA A 252 -8.38 -0.80 -3.14
N VAL A 253 -7.56 -0.75 -4.19
CA VAL A 253 -7.66 0.30 -5.20
C VAL A 253 -8.98 0.20 -5.98
N GLY A 254 -9.41 -1.01 -6.38
CA GLY A 254 -10.71 -1.23 -7.04
C GLY A 254 -11.88 -0.67 -6.22
N CYS A 255 -11.92 -0.99 -4.93
CA CYS A 255 -12.93 -0.52 -3.98
C CYS A 255 -12.91 1.01 -3.79
N ALA A 256 -11.76 1.66 -3.94
CA ALA A 256 -11.60 3.11 -3.81
C ALA A 256 -11.99 3.87 -5.09
N THR A 257 -12.10 3.20 -6.24
CA THR A 257 -12.44 3.89 -7.51
C THR A 257 -13.78 4.61 -7.42
N ARG A 258 -13.88 5.77 -8.09
CA ARG A 258 -15.10 6.63 -8.07
C ARG A 258 -15.55 7.02 -6.67
N ASP A 259 -14.61 7.10 -5.73
CA ASP A 259 -14.82 7.46 -4.33
C ASP A 259 -15.91 6.61 -3.65
N ARG A 260 -16.02 5.32 -4.02
CA ARG A 260 -17.09 4.47 -3.49
C ARG A 260 -16.88 4.07 -2.03
N ASN A 261 -15.64 3.92 -1.59
CA ASN A 261 -15.27 3.50 -0.24
C ASN A 261 -14.01 4.22 0.24
N VAL A 262 -13.90 4.36 1.57
CA VAL A 262 -12.65 4.71 2.26
C VAL A 262 -12.01 3.42 2.74
N VAL A 263 -10.93 3.02 2.07
CA VAL A 263 -10.42 1.65 2.19
C VAL A 263 -9.19 1.59 3.08
N PHE A 264 -9.15 0.63 4.01
CA PHE A 264 -8.00 0.27 4.83
C PHE A 264 -7.60 -1.19 4.56
N ALA A 265 -6.39 -1.43 4.06
CA ALA A 265 -5.83 -2.77 3.95
C ALA A 265 -4.69 -2.98 4.94
N SER A 266 -4.61 -4.16 5.57
CA SER A 266 -3.60 -4.46 6.58
C SER A 266 -2.91 -5.81 6.36
N THR A 267 -1.60 -5.81 6.63
CA THR A 267 -0.77 -7.01 6.78
C THR A 267 0.48 -6.64 7.59
N PHE A 268 1.51 -7.47 7.63
CA PHE A 268 2.80 -7.08 8.20
C PHE A 268 3.48 -6.12 7.22
N ALA A 269 4.16 -5.09 7.73
CA ALA A 269 4.84 -4.09 6.92
C ALA A 269 5.81 -4.71 5.90
N THR A 270 6.51 -5.78 6.31
CA THR A 270 7.40 -6.53 5.41
C THR A 270 6.67 -7.16 4.22
N PHE A 271 5.43 -7.64 4.38
CA PHE A 271 4.70 -8.30 3.30
C PHE A 271 4.10 -7.32 2.30
N PHE A 272 4.03 -6.02 2.59
CA PHE A 272 3.74 -5.04 1.54
C PHE A 272 4.83 -4.97 0.47
N THR A 273 6.06 -5.44 0.74
CA THR A 273 7.09 -5.59 -0.32
C THR A 273 6.63 -6.53 -1.43
N ARG A 274 5.81 -7.54 -1.11
CA ARG A 274 5.18 -8.46 -2.06
C ARG A 274 4.25 -7.75 -3.04
N ALA A 275 3.68 -6.61 -2.63
CA ALA A 275 2.72 -5.83 -3.40
C ALA A 275 3.29 -4.48 -3.91
N TYR A 276 4.61 -4.31 -3.93
CA TYR A 276 5.19 -3.00 -4.22
C TYR A 276 4.86 -2.48 -5.62
N ASP A 277 4.81 -3.34 -6.64
CA ASP A 277 4.40 -2.90 -7.99
C ASP A 277 2.93 -2.45 -8.01
N GLN A 278 2.06 -3.12 -7.25
CA GLN A 278 0.66 -2.71 -7.10
C GLN A 278 0.55 -1.36 -6.39
N LEU A 279 1.37 -1.10 -5.38
CA LEU A 279 1.43 0.19 -4.68
C LEU A 279 1.96 1.31 -5.58
N ARG A 280 2.99 1.02 -6.39
CA ARG A 280 3.50 1.95 -7.41
C ARG A 280 2.40 2.28 -8.43
N MET A 281 1.66 1.28 -8.90
CA MET A 281 0.55 1.46 -9.83
C MET A 281 -0.66 2.15 -9.20
N ALA A 282 -0.90 1.98 -7.89
CA ALA A 282 -1.94 2.70 -7.16
C ALA A 282 -1.67 4.22 -7.20
N ALA A 283 -0.42 4.63 -6.99
CA ALA A 283 -0.04 6.04 -7.10
C ALA A 283 -0.14 6.58 -8.53
N ILE A 284 0.28 5.80 -9.55
CA ILE A 284 0.09 6.16 -10.97
C ILE A 284 -1.39 6.28 -11.33
N SER A 285 -2.25 5.50 -10.67
CA SER A 285 -3.71 5.53 -10.84
C SER A 285 -4.37 6.63 -10.00
N GLU A 286 -3.60 7.45 -9.30
CA GLU A 286 -4.10 8.51 -8.39
C GLU A 286 -5.09 7.97 -7.34
N SER A 287 -4.87 6.73 -6.88
CA SER A 287 -5.75 6.06 -5.93
C SER A 287 -5.63 6.65 -4.52
N ASN A 288 -6.75 6.66 -3.79
CA ASN A 288 -6.84 7.00 -2.38
C ASN A 288 -7.03 5.72 -1.56
N ILE A 289 -5.95 5.15 -1.04
CA ILE A 289 -5.97 3.91 -0.24
C ILE A 289 -5.15 4.08 1.03
N ASN A 290 -5.62 3.45 2.12
CA ASN A 290 -4.93 3.44 3.40
C ASN A 290 -4.38 2.05 3.68
N LEU A 291 -3.13 1.99 4.14
CA LEU A 291 -2.38 0.75 4.33
C LEU A 291 -1.79 0.74 5.73
N CYS A 292 -2.11 -0.28 6.53
CA CYS A 292 -1.49 -0.45 7.84
C CYS A 292 -0.54 -1.64 7.82
N GLY A 293 0.77 -1.34 7.94
CA GLY A 293 1.82 -2.34 8.06
C GLY A 293 2.18 -2.54 9.52
N SER A 294 1.80 -3.69 10.08
CA SER A 294 2.18 -4.08 11.46
C SER A 294 3.56 -4.73 11.51
N HIS A 295 4.03 -5.11 12.70
CA HIS A 295 5.27 -5.91 12.85
C HIS A 295 6.50 -5.25 12.19
N CYS A 296 6.62 -3.93 12.35
CA CYS A 296 7.78 -3.22 11.87
C CYS A 296 9.02 -3.47 12.75
N GLY A 297 10.19 -3.51 12.10
CA GLY A 297 11.48 -3.53 12.78
C GLY A 297 11.86 -4.83 13.50
N VAL A 298 13.03 -4.83 14.14
CA VAL A 298 13.56 -5.95 14.94
C VAL A 298 12.80 -6.14 16.25
N SER A 299 12.08 -5.11 16.70
CA SER A 299 11.29 -5.16 17.93
C SER A 299 10.14 -6.18 17.91
N ILE A 300 9.89 -6.86 16.79
CA ILE A 300 8.96 -8.00 16.76
C ILE A 300 9.47 -9.19 17.58
N GLY A 301 10.80 -9.37 17.65
CA GLY A 301 11.44 -10.44 18.41
C GLY A 301 11.63 -11.75 17.63
N GLU A 302 11.00 -12.80 18.12
CA GLU A 302 11.43 -14.18 17.94
C GLU A 302 11.23 -14.74 16.53
N ASP A 303 10.29 -14.20 15.74
CA ASP A 303 10.02 -14.66 14.36
C ASP A 303 11.23 -14.45 13.42
N GLY A 304 12.09 -13.49 13.74
CA GLY A 304 13.31 -13.24 12.97
C GLY A 304 13.07 -12.41 11.69
N PRO A 305 14.10 -12.29 10.83
CA PRO A 305 14.17 -11.25 9.80
C PRO A 305 13.14 -11.40 8.67
N SER A 306 12.53 -12.58 8.47
CA SER A 306 11.49 -12.77 7.46
C SER A 306 10.19 -12.03 7.76
N GLN A 307 9.95 -11.63 9.01
CA GLN A 307 8.74 -10.92 9.45
C GLN A 307 9.02 -9.43 9.75
N MET A 308 10.30 -9.02 9.79
CA MET A 308 10.71 -7.67 10.18
C MET A 308 10.56 -6.71 9.01
N GLY A 309 9.64 -5.75 9.11
CA GLY A 309 9.58 -4.64 8.13
C GLY A 309 10.73 -3.67 8.37
N LEU A 310 11.79 -3.69 7.54
CA LEU A 310 13.00 -2.87 7.71
C LEU A 310 13.33 -1.99 6.51
N GLU A 311 12.59 -2.13 5.42
CA GLU A 311 12.67 -1.35 4.18
C GLU A 311 11.34 -0.68 3.81
N ASP A 312 10.34 -0.80 4.68
CA ASP A 312 8.98 -0.33 4.44
C ASP A 312 8.90 1.20 4.35
N ILE A 313 9.63 1.94 5.20
CA ILE A 313 9.69 3.40 5.11
C ILE A 313 10.35 3.81 3.78
N ALA A 314 11.44 3.16 3.39
CA ALA A 314 12.12 3.43 2.11
C ALA A 314 11.19 3.20 0.92
N MET A 315 10.50 2.05 0.90
CA MET A 315 9.53 1.67 -0.13
C MET A 315 8.41 2.71 -0.25
N PHE A 316 7.74 3.04 0.86
CA PHE A 316 6.63 4.00 0.83
C PHE A 316 7.09 5.43 0.56
N ARG A 317 8.30 5.85 1.00
CA ARG A 317 8.81 7.20 0.71
C ARG A 317 9.03 7.42 -0.78
N ALA A 318 9.44 6.37 -1.50
CA ALA A 318 9.62 6.40 -2.95
C ALA A 318 8.29 6.51 -3.73
N ILE A 319 7.15 6.18 -3.13
CA ILE A 319 5.83 6.35 -3.76
C ILE A 319 5.46 7.84 -3.77
N PRO A 320 5.24 8.47 -4.95
CA PRO A 320 5.13 9.93 -5.05
C PRO A 320 4.00 10.55 -4.22
N THR A 321 2.82 9.93 -4.22
CA THR A 321 1.61 10.41 -3.55
C THR A 321 1.51 9.97 -2.08
N ALA A 322 2.56 9.35 -1.53
CA ALA A 322 2.45 8.73 -0.22
C ALA A 322 2.52 9.71 0.96
N THR A 323 1.68 9.47 1.96
CA THR A 323 1.80 10.02 3.32
C THR A 323 2.14 8.87 4.27
N ILE A 324 3.18 9.04 5.09
CA ILE A 324 3.70 7.99 5.97
C ILE A 324 3.54 8.44 7.41
N PHE A 325 2.60 7.82 8.11
CA PHE A 325 2.42 7.92 9.55
C PHE A 325 3.25 6.85 10.24
N TYR A 326 3.97 7.24 11.28
CA TYR A 326 4.62 6.31 12.19
C TYR A 326 4.24 6.69 13.63
N PRO A 327 3.01 6.34 14.07
CA PRO A 327 2.54 6.68 15.40
C PRO A 327 3.35 5.95 16.48
N SER A 328 3.61 6.65 17.58
CA SER A 328 4.46 6.16 18.67
C SER A 328 3.69 5.60 19.86
N ASP A 329 2.37 5.81 19.94
CA ASP A 329 1.50 5.31 21.00
C ASP A 329 0.04 5.11 20.54
N GLY A 330 -0.86 4.74 21.46
CA GLY A 330 -2.28 4.53 21.15
C GLY A 330 -3.02 5.78 20.64
N VAL A 331 -2.77 6.94 21.26
CA VAL A 331 -3.43 8.21 20.90
C VAL A 331 -3.02 8.64 19.49
N SER A 332 -1.73 8.69 19.21
CA SER A 332 -1.19 9.04 17.89
C SER A 332 -1.63 8.04 16.82
N THR A 333 -1.81 6.75 17.16
CA THR A 333 -2.34 5.76 16.21
C THR A 333 -3.78 6.05 15.83
N GLU A 334 -4.67 6.33 16.80
CA GLU A 334 -6.07 6.64 16.51
C GLU A 334 -6.21 7.91 15.66
N LYS A 335 -5.38 8.92 15.95
CA LYS A 335 -5.29 10.14 15.14
C LYS A 335 -4.75 9.90 13.73
N ALA A 336 -3.74 9.03 13.57
CA ALA A 336 -3.23 8.65 12.26
C ALA A 336 -4.30 7.96 11.40
N VAL A 337 -5.12 7.08 11.99
CA VAL A 337 -6.25 6.43 11.29
C VAL A 337 -7.28 7.46 10.82
N GLU A 338 -7.68 8.40 11.68
CA GLU A 338 -8.60 9.48 11.32
C GLU A 338 -8.04 10.38 10.21
N LEU A 339 -6.77 10.78 10.31
CA LEU A 339 -6.12 11.62 9.30
C LEU A 339 -5.96 10.90 7.96
N ALA A 340 -5.54 9.63 7.98
CA ALA A 340 -5.40 8.81 6.77
C ALA A 340 -6.73 8.70 6.01
N ALA A 341 -7.84 8.45 6.73
CA ALA A 341 -9.19 8.39 6.14
C ALA A 341 -9.61 9.67 5.38
N ASN A 342 -8.96 10.81 5.66
CA ASN A 342 -9.24 12.11 5.03
C ASN A 342 -8.10 12.61 4.15
N THR A 343 -7.02 11.85 3.99
CA THR A 343 -5.83 12.24 3.24
C THR A 343 -5.82 11.52 1.89
N LYS A 344 -5.66 12.28 0.81
CA LYS A 344 -5.58 11.73 -0.55
C LYS A 344 -4.25 11.02 -0.79
N GLY A 345 -4.25 10.12 -1.77
CA GLY A 345 -3.07 9.34 -2.17
C GLY A 345 -2.90 8.05 -1.36
N VAL A 346 -1.66 7.55 -1.33
CA VAL A 346 -1.32 6.28 -0.65
C VAL A 346 -0.93 6.59 0.80
N CYS A 347 -1.82 6.37 1.75
CA CYS A 347 -1.51 6.56 3.17
C CYS A 347 -0.94 5.26 3.75
N PHE A 348 0.22 5.32 4.40
CA PHE A 348 0.83 4.20 5.11
C PHE A 348 0.92 4.50 6.60
N ILE A 349 0.42 3.58 7.44
CA ILE A 349 0.49 3.65 8.90
C ILE A 349 1.35 2.49 9.39
N ARG A 350 2.57 2.82 9.83
CA ARG A 350 3.53 1.85 10.37
C ARG A 350 3.22 1.56 11.83
N THR A 351 2.84 0.34 12.17
CA THR A 351 2.51 -0.07 13.56
C THR A 351 3.46 -1.14 14.10
N SER A 352 3.63 -1.16 15.41
CA SER A 352 4.66 -1.92 16.12
C SER A 352 4.05 -3.03 16.97
N ARG A 353 4.80 -4.13 17.14
CA ARG A 353 4.38 -5.31 17.90
C ARG A 353 4.37 -5.11 19.42
N PRO A 354 5.41 -4.51 20.05
CA PRO A 354 5.48 -4.35 21.50
C PRO A 354 4.44 -3.38 22.05
N GLU A 355 4.05 -3.59 23.30
CA GLU A 355 3.27 -2.62 24.06
C GLU A 355 4.17 -1.53 24.61
N ASN A 356 3.89 -0.28 24.22
CA ASN A 356 4.59 0.89 24.72
C ASN A 356 3.64 1.78 25.52
N THR A 357 4.22 2.70 26.28
CA THR A 357 3.49 3.62 27.14
C THR A 357 2.72 4.66 26.32
N VAL A 358 1.49 4.97 26.72
CA VAL A 358 0.74 6.13 26.18
C VAL A 358 1.38 7.42 26.67
N LEU A 359 1.80 8.26 25.71
CA LEU A 359 2.56 9.49 25.94
C LEU A 359 1.69 10.74 25.83
N TYR A 360 0.69 10.71 24.95
CA TYR A 360 -0.11 11.89 24.63
C TYR A 360 -1.45 11.90 25.37
N ASN A 361 -1.93 13.11 25.65
CA ASN A 361 -3.30 13.29 26.15
C ASN A 361 -4.30 12.99 25.02
N SER A 362 -5.49 12.50 25.37
CA SER A 362 -6.60 12.27 24.42
C SER A 362 -6.95 13.47 23.54
N ASN A 363 -6.77 14.68 24.07
CA ASN A 363 -7.10 15.94 23.38
C ASN A 363 -5.89 16.56 22.66
N GLU A 364 -4.74 15.87 22.63
CA GLU A 364 -3.59 16.30 21.84
C GLU A 364 -3.97 16.37 20.36
N ASP A 365 -3.66 17.49 19.72
CA ASP A 365 -3.97 17.70 18.31
C ASP A 365 -2.86 17.14 17.42
N PHE A 366 -3.22 16.57 16.28
CA PHE A 366 -2.27 15.96 15.36
C PHE A 366 -2.60 16.36 13.93
N HIS A 367 -1.55 16.68 13.17
CA HIS A 367 -1.64 17.05 11.77
C HIS A 367 -0.58 16.34 10.94
N VAL A 368 -0.90 16.08 9.68
CA VAL A 368 0.08 15.59 8.70
C VAL A 368 1.22 16.61 8.56
N GLY A 369 2.47 16.15 8.66
CA GLY A 369 3.65 17.02 8.54
C GLY A 369 3.98 17.84 9.78
N GLN A 370 3.40 17.51 10.94
CA GLN A 370 3.68 18.20 12.21
C GLN A 370 4.28 17.23 13.23
N ALA A 371 5.52 17.50 13.65
CA ALA A 371 6.21 16.74 14.67
C ALA A 371 5.85 17.22 16.08
N LYS A 372 6.17 16.38 17.08
CA LYS A 372 5.97 16.67 18.51
C LYS A 372 7.29 16.66 19.24
N VAL A 373 7.56 17.70 20.02
CA VAL A 373 8.70 17.73 20.94
C VAL A 373 8.22 17.19 22.28
N VAL A 374 8.41 15.89 22.48
CA VAL A 374 7.85 15.14 23.62
C VAL A 374 8.64 15.33 24.90
N TYR A 375 9.91 15.73 24.80
CA TYR A 375 10.76 16.05 25.95
C TYR A 375 11.74 17.16 25.58
N LYS A 376 11.83 18.19 26.43
CA LYS A 376 12.79 19.29 26.29
C LYS A 376 13.10 19.94 27.62
N THR A 377 14.29 20.52 27.72
CA THR A 377 14.70 21.43 28.80
C THR A 377 15.23 22.75 28.21
N SER A 378 15.66 23.68 29.07
CA SER A 378 16.29 24.93 28.63
C SER A 378 17.77 24.76 28.23
N ASP A 379 18.43 23.67 28.61
CA ASP A 379 19.85 23.41 28.32
C ASP A 379 20.05 22.05 27.66
N ASP A 380 19.27 21.79 26.60
CA ASP A 380 19.40 20.56 25.81
C ASP A 380 20.68 20.59 24.96
N HIS A 381 21.42 19.48 24.94
CA HIS A 381 22.70 19.39 24.24
C HIS A 381 22.64 18.71 22.87
N VAL A 382 21.64 17.86 22.64
CA VAL A 382 21.44 17.07 21.42
C VAL A 382 19.93 16.91 21.18
N THR A 383 19.49 17.05 19.93
CA THR A 383 18.13 16.68 19.51
C THR A 383 18.16 15.23 19.05
N VAL A 384 17.42 14.35 19.75
CA VAL A 384 17.21 12.96 19.39
C VAL A 384 15.84 12.82 18.74
N ILE A 385 15.79 12.24 17.56
CA ILE A 385 14.57 12.01 16.79
C ILE A 385 14.38 10.50 16.68
N GLY A 386 13.28 10.00 17.25
CA GLY A 386 12.90 8.59 17.25
C GLY A 386 11.41 8.44 16.95
N ALA A 387 10.98 7.24 16.56
CA ALA A 387 9.58 6.97 16.22
C ALA A 387 9.21 5.53 16.57
N GLY A 388 7.97 5.30 16.99
CA GLY A 388 7.55 3.98 17.48
C GLY A 388 8.41 3.57 18.69
N VAL A 389 8.94 2.34 18.67
CA VAL A 389 9.76 1.80 19.77
C VAL A 389 10.99 2.65 20.09
N THR A 390 11.64 3.27 19.10
CA THR A 390 12.86 4.04 19.34
C THR A 390 12.60 5.40 19.97
N LEU A 391 11.36 5.92 19.90
CA LEU A 391 10.96 7.10 20.68
C LEU A 391 10.96 6.77 22.18
N HIS A 392 10.42 5.61 22.56
CA HIS A 392 10.40 5.15 23.95
C HIS A 392 11.80 4.88 24.48
N GLU A 393 12.68 4.29 23.65
CA GLU A 393 14.08 4.11 23.99
C GLU A 393 14.83 5.46 24.12
N ALA A 394 14.50 6.46 23.30
CA ALA A 394 15.07 7.82 23.42
C ALA A 394 14.63 8.52 24.71
N LEU A 395 13.36 8.38 25.12
CA LEU A 395 12.88 8.88 26.41
C LEU A 395 13.57 8.18 27.59
N ALA A 396 13.76 6.85 27.50
CA ALA A 396 14.51 6.11 28.50
C ALA A 396 15.98 6.54 28.57
N ALA A 397 16.61 6.82 27.42
CA ALA A 397 17.96 7.38 27.34
C ALA A 397 18.05 8.78 27.98
N ALA A 398 17.02 9.62 27.80
CA ALA A 398 16.95 10.94 28.44
C ALA A 398 16.98 10.83 29.97
N GLU A 399 16.22 9.90 30.56
CA GLU A 399 16.23 9.66 32.01
C GLU A 399 17.57 9.10 32.52
N MET A 400 18.29 8.32 31.70
CA MET A 400 19.64 7.88 32.05
C MET A 400 20.65 9.03 32.04
N LEU A 401 20.67 9.82 30.97
CA LEU A 401 21.59 10.96 30.78
C LEU A 401 21.36 12.09 31.79
N LYS A 402 20.12 12.26 32.26
CA LYS A 402 19.78 13.22 33.32
C LYS A 402 20.57 12.98 34.61
N LYS A 403 20.88 11.73 34.94
CA LYS A 403 21.73 11.37 36.10
C LYS A 403 23.17 11.86 35.96
N GLU A 404 23.62 12.07 34.72
CA GLU A 404 24.91 12.62 34.35
C GLU A 404 24.86 14.13 34.08
N ARG A 405 23.71 14.78 34.33
CA ARG A 405 23.46 16.19 34.01
C ARG A 405 23.62 16.52 32.52
N ILE A 406 23.35 15.55 31.66
CA ILE A 406 23.27 15.73 30.21
C ILE A 406 21.80 15.75 29.83
N ASN A 407 21.31 16.89 29.34
CA ASN A 407 19.95 16.99 28.83
C ASN A 407 19.93 16.75 27.32
N ILE A 408 18.93 16.02 26.85
CA ILE A 408 18.63 15.86 25.43
C ILE A 408 17.20 16.32 25.16
N ARG A 409 16.96 16.75 23.94
CA ARG A 409 15.63 17.00 23.41
C ARG A 409 15.15 15.77 22.66
N VAL A 410 13.90 15.37 22.80
CA VAL A 410 13.33 14.23 22.08
C VAL A 410 12.17 14.69 21.21
N ILE A 411 12.23 14.33 19.92
CA ILE A 411 11.22 14.66 18.91
C ILE A 411 10.62 13.35 18.36
N ASP A 412 9.30 13.31 18.33
CA ASP A 412 8.48 12.34 17.60
C ASP A 412 8.03 12.96 16.26
N PRO A 413 8.46 12.45 15.11
CA PRO A 413 8.07 12.99 13.81
C PRO A 413 6.56 12.95 13.54
N PHE A 414 5.84 11.98 14.13
CA PHE A 414 4.47 11.58 13.79
C PHE A 414 4.28 11.13 12.33
N THR A 415 4.61 11.97 11.35
CA THR A 415 4.74 11.62 9.93
C THR A 415 6.19 11.68 9.47
N ILE A 416 6.64 10.62 8.79
CA ILE A 416 7.97 10.57 8.15
C ILE A 416 7.94 11.26 6.78
N LYS A 417 6.78 11.24 6.12
CA LYS A 417 6.51 11.93 4.86
C LYS A 417 5.07 12.48 4.89
N PRO A 418 4.86 13.80 4.72
CA PRO A 418 5.87 14.86 4.77
C PRO A 418 6.54 14.93 6.15
N LEU A 419 7.81 15.34 6.18
CA LEU A 419 8.57 15.54 7.41
C LEU A 419 8.42 16.99 7.87
N ASP A 420 8.31 17.23 9.17
CA ASP A 420 8.29 18.58 9.75
C ASP A 420 9.71 19.19 9.82
N SER A 421 10.25 19.56 8.66
CA SER A 421 11.59 20.14 8.55
C SER A 421 11.74 21.41 9.38
N LYS A 422 10.67 22.21 9.52
CA LYS A 422 10.71 23.48 10.26
C LYS A 422 10.97 23.22 11.75
N THR A 423 10.18 22.36 12.38
CA THR A 423 10.36 21.99 13.79
C THR A 423 11.73 21.35 14.01
N ILE A 424 12.15 20.44 13.12
CA ILE A 424 13.46 19.79 13.26
C ILE A 424 14.60 20.81 13.22
N VAL A 425 14.60 21.74 12.27
CA VAL A 425 15.64 22.77 12.15
C VAL A 425 15.65 23.72 13.36
N GLU A 426 14.46 24.17 13.80
CA GLU A 426 14.34 25.04 14.98
C GLU A 426 14.93 24.38 16.23
N HIS A 427 14.55 23.13 16.48
CA HIS A 427 14.96 22.43 17.68
C HIS A 427 16.42 21.97 17.61
N ALA A 428 16.95 21.64 16.43
CA ALA A 428 18.36 21.38 16.23
C ALA A 428 19.24 22.61 16.50
N LYS A 429 18.80 23.82 16.11
CA LYS A 429 19.48 25.09 16.44
C LYS A 429 19.57 25.28 17.96
N ALA A 430 18.47 25.02 18.68
CA ALA A 430 18.45 25.08 20.14
C ALA A 430 19.39 24.06 20.80
N THR A 431 19.71 22.95 20.13
CA THR A 431 20.65 21.93 20.61
C THR A 431 22.00 22.00 19.89
N ARG A 432 22.44 23.21 19.53
CA ARG A 432 23.78 23.49 19.00
C ARG A 432 24.10 22.72 17.70
N GLY A 433 23.09 22.53 16.85
CA GLY A 433 23.18 21.84 15.55
C GLY A 433 23.33 20.32 15.65
N ARG A 434 23.23 19.73 16.84
CA ARG A 434 23.48 18.30 17.07
C ARG A 434 22.19 17.50 16.97
N ILE A 435 22.15 16.58 16.00
CA ILE A 435 20.99 15.73 15.74
C ILE A 435 21.43 14.27 15.79
N ILE A 436 20.69 13.45 16.54
CA ILE A 436 20.75 11.99 16.47
C ILE A 436 19.40 11.51 15.96
N THR A 437 19.41 10.69 14.91
CA THR A 437 18.23 9.95 14.47
C THR A 437 18.39 8.50 14.90
N VAL A 438 17.32 7.88 15.41
CA VAL A 438 17.32 6.48 15.82
C VAL A 438 16.06 5.78 15.30
N GLU A 439 16.22 4.75 14.48
CA GLU A 439 15.10 4.07 13.84
C GLU A 439 15.23 2.54 13.82
N ASP A 440 14.10 1.86 14.00
CA ASP A 440 13.97 0.41 13.84
C ASP A 440 13.63 0.10 12.36
N HIS A 441 14.60 0.38 11.50
CA HIS A 441 14.58 0.31 10.02
C HIS A 441 16.05 0.25 9.53
N TYR A 442 16.29 -0.13 8.28
CA TYR A 442 17.62 -0.02 7.66
C TYR A 442 18.06 1.44 7.49
N TYR A 443 19.35 1.66 7.25
CA TYR A 443 19.92 3.00 7.08
C TYR A 443 19.38 3.75 5.87
N GLU A 444 19.16 3.05 4.76
CA GLU A 444 18.81 3.61 3.47
C GLU A 444 17.31 3.91 3.39
N GLY A 445 16.97 5.10 2.93
CA GLY A 445 15.59 5.52 2.69
C GLY A 445 14.72 5.68 3.94
N GLY A 446 15.26 5.53 5.14
CA GLY A 446 14.53 5.67 6.42
C GLY A 446 14.33 7.11 6.92
N LEU A 447 14.01 7.24 8.21
CA LEU A 447 13.89 8.50 8.96
C LEU A 447 15.21 9.28 8.93
N GLY A 448 16.33 8.62 9.16
CA GLY A 448 17.66 9.23 9.21
C GLY A 448 18.01 9.93 7.90
N GLU A 449 17.76 9.29 6.76
CA GLU A 449 17.96 9.94 5.46
C GLU A 449 16.96 11.05 5.19
N ALA A 450 15.68 10.89 5.58
CA ALA A 450 14.69 11.95 5.45
C ALA A 450 15.12 13.22 6.22
N VAL A 451 15.63 13.05 7.44
CA VAL A 451 16.18 14.14 8.26
C VAL A 451 17.44 14.73 7.62
N CYS A 452 18.38 13.90 7.16
CA CYS A 452 19.57 14.38 6.44
C CYS A 452 19.20 15.24 5.23
N SER A 453 18.27 14.79 4.39
CA SER A 453 17.80 15.57 3.24
C SER A 453 17.13 16.89 3.66
N ALA A 454 16.41 16.90 4.79
CA ALA A 454 15.74 18.09 5.29
C ALA A 454 16.69 19.17 5.83
N VAL A 455 17.87 18.78 6.34
CA VAL A 455 18.80 19.71 7.00
C VAL A 455 20.14 19.90 6.28
N VAL A 456 20.36 19.25 5.13
CA VAL A 456 21.66 19.27 4.42
C VAL A 456 22.16 20.67 4.05
N ASN A 457 21.25 21.64 3.89
CA ASN A 457 21.59 23.03 3.57
C ASN A 457 21.78 23.93 4.80
N GLU A 458 21.62 23.40 6.03
CA GLU A 458 21.85 24.15 7.26
C GLU A 458 23.33 24.09 7.67
N THR A 459 23.90 25.24 8.01
CA THR A 459 25.29 25.33 8.46
C THR A 459 25.43 24.99 9.94
N GLY A 460 26.52 24.31 10.30
CA GLY A 460 26.81 23.93 11.68
C GLY A 460 25.96 22.76 12.23
N PHE A 461 25.22 22.08 11.36
CA PHE A 461 24.46 20.89 11.74
C PHE A 461 25.31 19.63 11.59
N ASN A 462 25.19 18.72 12.56
CA ASN A 462 25.81 17.40 12.53
C ASN A 462 24.75 16.35 12.84
N VAL A 463 24.49 15.48 11.88
CA VAL A 463 23.50 14.40 11.99
C VAL A 463 24.23 13.06 12.17
N HIS A 464 23.97 12.40 13.28
CA HIS A 464 24.36 11.01 13.50
C HIS A 464 23.15 10.09 13.32
N ARG A 465 23.28 9.07 12.46
CA ARG A 465 22.22 8.11 12.16
C ARG A 465 22.48 6.79 12.87
N MET A 466 21.48 6.33 13.62
CA MET A 466 21.43 5.02 14.25
C MET A 466 20.27 4.23 13.64
N ALA A 467 20.58 3.11 13.03
CA ALA A 467 19.62 2.28 12.33
C ALA A 467 20.13 0.84 12.30
N VAL A 468 19.31 -0.10 11.85
CA VAL A 468 19.69 -1.50 11.68
C VAL A 468 20.67 -1.61 10.51
N ALA A 469 21.87 -2.16 10.75
CA ALA A 469 22.96 -2.12 9.76
C ALA A 469 23.02 -3.33 8.81
N HIS A 470 22.38 -4.45 9.17
CA HIS A 470 22.43 -5.69 8.41
C HIS A 470 21.23 -6.58 8.76
N VAL A 471 21.03 -7.65 7.97
CA VAL A 471 19.93 -8.61 8.17
C VAL A 471 19.94 -9.12 9.62
N PRO A 472 18.81 -8.98 10.35
CA PRO A 472 18.75 -9.40 11.74
C PRO A 472 18.73 -10.91 11.99
N ARG A 473 18.44 -11.27 13.25
CA ARG A 473 18.23 -12.65 13.72
C ARG A 473 17.04 -12.70 14.67
N SER A 474 16.57 -13.90 15.00
CA SER A 474 15.62 -14.13 16.09
C SER A 474 16.24 -13.84 17.46
N GLY A 475 15.43 -13.33 18.38
CA GLY A 475 15.80 -13.04 19.77
C GLY A 475 14.68 -12.27 20.47
N LYS A 476 14.84 -11.96 21.76
CA LYS A 476 13.83 -11.12 22.43
C LYS A 476 13.89 -9.69 21.88
N PRO A 477 12.77 -8.97 21.79
CA PRO A 477 12.74 -7.59 21.28
C PRO A 477 13.83 -6.67 21.87
N THR A 478 14.00 -6.68 23.20
CA THR A 478 14.99 -5.83 23.90
C THR A 478 16.43 -6.25 23.61
N GLU A 479 16.69 -7.54 23.43
CA GLU A 479 18.02 -8.05 23.06
C GLU A 479 18.36 -7.62 21.63
N LEU A 480 17.40 -7.68 20.71
CA LEU A 480 17.60 -7.29 19.33
C LEU A 480 17.85 -5.79 19.18
N LEU A 481 17.06 -4.92 19.84
CA LEU A 481 17.31 -3.48 19.83
C LEU A 481 18.75 -3.15 20.28
N LYS A 482 19.25 -3.87 21.28
CA LYS A 482 20.62 -3.73 21.78
C LYS A 482 21.67 -4.27 20.80
N ILE A 483 21.47 -5.46 20.24
CA ILE A 483 22.36 -6.07 19.25
C ILE A 483 22.52 -5.16 18.02
N PHE A 484 21.43 -4.56 17.57
CA PHE A 484 21.41 -3.68 16.40
C PHE A 484 21.66 -2.20 16.73
N GLY A 485 22.01 -1.88 17.98
CA GLY A 485 22.50 -0.56 18.37
C GLY A 485 21.47 0.56 18.29
N ILE A 486 20.19 0.26 18.55
CA ILE A 486 19.08 1.21 18.51
C ILE A 486 18.27 1.25 19.81
N ASP A 487 18.81 0.65 20.88
CA ASP A 487 18.25 0.73 22.23
C ASP A 487 18.72 1.98 23.00
N ARG A 488 18.17 2.18 24.20
CA ARG A 488 18.55 3.30 25.08
C ARG A 488 20.05 3.35 25.37
N ASP A 489 20.71 2.20 25.59
CA ASP A 489 22.14 2.16 25.92
C ASP A 489 22.97 2.71 24.75
N ALA A 490 22.64 2.30 23.52
CA ALA A 490 23.27 2.81 22.32
C ALA A 490 23.02 4.32 22.13
N ILE A 491 21.81 4.81 22.40
CA ILE A 491 21.48 6.25 22.29
C ILE A 491 22.31 7.06 23.29
N VAL A 492 22.40 6.60 24.55
CA VAL A 492 23.26 7.22 25.58
C VAL A 492 24.72 7.30 25.12
N GLN A 493 25.25 6.20 24.56
CA GLN A 493 26.63 6.17 24.06
C GLN A 493 26.83 7.13 22.88
N ALA A 494 25.88 7.19 21.94
CA ALA A 494 25.93 8.10 20.80
C ALA A 494 25.91 9.57 21.22
N VAL A 495 25.07 9.93 22.20
CA VAL A 495 25.03 11.28 22.79
C VAL A 495 26.39 11.62 23.40
N ARG A 496 26.95 10.78 24.27
CA ARG A 496 28.27 11.01 24.88
C ARG A 496 29.37 11.20 23.83
N LYS A 497 29.39 10.34 22.80
CA LYS A 497 30.37 10.42 21.71
C LYS A 497 30.25 11.76 20.98
N MET A 498 29.04 12.18 20.62
CA MET A 498 28.78 13.45 19.95
C MET A 498 29.26 14.65 20.78
N LEU A 499 29.01 14.65 22.10
CA LEU A 499 29.47 15.71 23.00
C LEU A 499 31.00 15.75 23.14
N SER A 500 31.66 14.59 23.21
CA SER A 500 33.12 14.52 23.31
C SER A 500 33.83 15.01 22.03
N SER A 501 33.31 14.67 20.85
CA SER A 501 33.88 15.11 19.57
C SER A 501 33.83 16.64 19.37
N SER A 502 32.82 17.30 19.94
CA SER A 502 32.71 18.77 19.91
C SER A 502 33.66 19.47 20.88
N ALA A 503 34.13 18.79 21.93
CA ALA A 503 35.09 19.34 22.89
C ALA A 503 36.52 19.38 22.31
N ASN A 504 36.86 18.44 21.42
CA ASN A 504 38.19 18.36 20.79
C ASN A 504 38.33 19.20 19.50
N ALA A 505 37.23 19.80 19.01
CA ALA A 505 37.21 20.64 17.80
C ALA A 505 37.20 22.15 18.11
N LYS A 506 37.18 22.53 19.39
CA LYS A 506 37.46 23.88 19.90
C LYS A 506 38.85 23.90 20.51
#